data_AF-A0AAD5UHV2-F1
#
_entry.id   AF-A0AAD5UHV2-F1
#
_cell.length_a   1.000
_cell.length_b   1.000
_cell.length_c   1.000
_cell.angle_alpha   90.00
_cell.angle_beta   90.00
_cell.angle_gamma   90.00
#
_symmetry.space_group_name_H-M   'P 1'
#
loop_
_entity.id
_entity.type
_entity.pdbx_description
1 polymer ?
#
loop_
_entity_poly.entity_id
_entity_poly.type
_entity_poly.pdbx_seq_one_letter_code
_entity_poly.pdbx_strand_id
1 'polypeptide(L)'
;MTVDLQELKLGEKLASYNQFTSKIRDFIRERAELERDFSRKLDYLAKKHSLKKKNDQPFIKRYTLLTDSSMKDCWEKIVSDTSNHSRLHAQLADILNQSVADKLKVLATQTEESRKKQLLFANKLVSEFDSVNQKVEKSRDAYMLACDQVELAREKFERASDEKSIDKCKRFWHQEILDMNNSKNNYLLSIDMANKFHEKYCKEYIPHLLKQFQAFGEKNNNSVIEICRTFVSAQKDILRYQMDIVDGTMDYISFVDPAIDTDLPDPKGLDQPLSFQFEPSILWKDDDEMVTDEYSSVYLGNKLEILDRKSNQLIHDIKSMEKGILGLESLVSTYRKNPLQGDAEKVEQVLLINAGITRRREIDIYGSACVIQCTKRD
;
A
#
# COMPACT_ATOMS: atom_id res chain seq x y z
N MET A 1 16.14 53.94 14.15
CA MET A 1 15.33 52.74 13.86
C MET A 1 16.25 51.53 14.03
N THR A 2 16.49 51.14 15.28
CA THR A 2 17.21 49.92 15.62
C THR A 2 16.31 48.75 15.24
N VAL A 3 16.72 47.94 14.26
CA VAL A 3 16.03 46.69 13.97
C VAL A 3 16.27 45.79 15.18
N ASP A 4 15.24 45.66 16.01
CA ASP A 4 15.32 44.75 17.15
C ASP A 4 15.27 43.32 16.61
N LEU A 5 16.41 42.63 16.68
CA LEU A 5 16.51 41.22 16.32
C LEU A 5 15.55 40.34 17.17
N GLN A 6 15.11 40.82 18.34
CA GLN A 6 14.12 40.13 19.17
C GLN A 6 12.71 40.20 18.55
N GLU A 7 12.31 41.30 17.93
CA GLU A 7 11.00 41.44 17.25
C GLU A 7 10.88 40.53 16.03
N LEU A 8 12.01 40.27 15.37
CA LEU A 8 12.10 39.46 14.16
C LEU A 8 11.73 37.98 14.39
N LYS A 9 11.73 37.49 15.65
CA LYS A 9 11.25 36.14 16.04
C LYS A 9 11.78 34.99 15.16
N LEU A 10 12.97 35.16 14.59
CA LEU A 10 13.54 34.18 13.65
C LEU A 10 13.70 32.79 14.27
N GLY A 11 13.98 32.73 15.57
CA GLY A 11 14.04 31.48 16.33
C GLY A 11 12.70 30.75 16.42
N GLU A 12 11.59 31.48 16.56
CA GLU A 12 10.23 30.91 16.62
C GLU A 12 9.82 30.31 15.28
N LYS A 13 10.13 31.02 14.17
CA LYS A 13 9.84 30.54 12.82
C LYS A 13 10.54 29.20 12.54
N LEU A 14 11.83 29.09 12.84
CA LEU A 14 12.59 27.84 12.67
C LEU A 14 12.09 26.72 13.59
N ALA A 15 11.71 27.05 14.83
CA ALA A 15 11.13 26.06 15.75
C ALA A 15 9.79 25.51 15.21
N SER A 16 8.94 26.38 14.65
CA SER A 16 7.68 25.98 14.01
C SER A 16 7.91 25.03 12.83
N TYR A 17 8.88 25.32 11.96
CA TYR A 17 9.25 24.40 10.87
C TYR A 17 9.73 23.03 11.38
N ASN A 18 10.50 23.01 12.46
CA ASN A 18 10.98 21.77 13.04
C ASN A 18 9.83 20.94 13.66
N GLN A 19 8.87 21.62 14.30
CA GLN A 19 7.66 20.99 14.80
C GLN A 19 6.81 20.41 13.66
N PHE A 20 6.68 21.15 12.55
CA PHE A 20 5.99 20.67 11.36
C PHE A 20 6.68 19.43 10.76
N THR A 21 8.02 19.42 10.68
CA THR A 21 8.80 18.26 10.23
C THR A 21 8.55 17.03 11.11
N SER A 22 8.44 17.22 12.42
CA SER A 22 8.11 16.15 13.37
C SER A 22 6.70 15.60 13.15
N LYS A 23 5.70 16.47 12.89
CA LYS A 23 4.33 16.04 12.55
C LYS A 23 4.30 15.19 11.28
N ILE A 24 5.05 15.58 10.24
CA ILE A 24 5.16 14.78 9.02
C ILE A 24 5.73 13.39 9.35
N ARG A 25 6.82 13.34 10.13
CA ARG A 25 7.44 12.07 10.54
C ARG A 25 6.44 11.17 11.26
N ASP A 26 5.67 11.71 12.20
CA ASP A 26 4.74 10.94 13.01
C ASP A 26 3.61 10.35 12.13
N PHE A 27 3.07 11.15 11.21
CA PHE A 27 2.14 10.66 10.18
C PHE A 27 2.74 9.51 9.36
N ILE A 28 4.00 9.62 8.93
CA ILE A 28 4.67 8.56 8.13
C ILE A 28 4.83 7.27 8.94
N ARG A 29 5.10 7.36 10.25
CA ARG A 29 5.20 6.18 11.13
C ARG A 29 3.86 5.49 11.29
N GLU A 30 2.81 6.24 11.58
CA GLU A 30 1.45 5.70 11.66
C GLU A 30 1.06 5.04 10.33
N ARG A 31 1.38 5.68 9.19
CA ARG A 31 1.16 5.12 7.86
C ARG A 31 1.91 3.80 7.64
N ALA A 32 3.15 3.70 8.12
CA ALA A 32 3.98 2.49 8.01
C ALA A 32 3.49 1.36 8.93
N GLU A 33 2.99 1.68 10.12
CA GLU A 33 2.35 0.71 11.02
C GLU A 33 1.10 0.10 10.39
N LEU A 34 0.25 0.93 9.77
CA LEU A 34 -0.92 0.45 9.02
C LEU A 34 -0.54 -0.49 7.87
N GLU A 35 0.54 -0.18 7.13
CA GLU A 35 1.06 -1.08 6.08
C GLU A 35 1.51 -2.43 6.65
N ARG A 36 2.22 -2.41 7.80
CA ARG A 36 2.68 -3.64 8.45
C ARG A 36 1.51 -4.50 8.94
N ASP A 37 0.47 -3.88 9.48
CA ASP A 37 -0.72 -4.60 9.93
C ASP A 37 -1.52 -5.19 8.77
N PHE A 38 -1.63 -4.46 7.66
CA PHE A 38 -2.27 -5.00 6.46
C PHE A 38 -1.49 -6.18 5.88
N SER A 39 -0.16 -6.06 5.80
CA SER A 39 0.74 -7.16 5.42
C SER A 39 0.52 -8.41 6.27
N ARG A 40 0.50 -8.29 7.60
CA ARG A 40 0.26 -9.43 8.52
C ARG A 40 -1.08 -10.10 8.28
N LYS A 41 -2.15 -9.31 8.08
CA LYS A 41 -3.50 -9.83 7.82
C LYS A 41 -3.58 -10.59 6.49
N LEU A 42 -2.92 -10.08 5.44
CA LEU A 42 -2.82 -10.76 4.14
C LEU A 42 -2.01 -12.06 4.23
N ASP A 43 -0.87 -12.06 4.92
CA ASP A 43 -0.04 -13.27 5.08
C ASP A 43 -0.81 -14.37 5.84
N TYR A 44 -1.52 -13.98 6.91
CA TYR A 44 -2.38 -14.89 7.65
C TYR A 44 -3.48 -15.49 6.78
N LEU A 45 -4.15 -14.67 5.97
CA LEU A 45 -5.18 -15.12 5.03
C LEU A 45 -4.60 -16.14 4.03
N ALA A 46 -3.48 -15.81 3.39
CA ALA A 46 -2.83 -16.70 2.43
C ALA A 46 -2.43 -18.05 3.06
N LYS A 47 -1.83 -18.04 4.25
CA LYS A 47 -1.44 -19.27 4.97
C LYS A 47 -2.64 -20.12 5.37
N LYS A 48 -3.75 -19.49 5.78
CA LYS A 48 -4.99 -20.19 6.16
C LYS A 48 -5.61 -20.94 4.98
N HIS A 49 -5.53 -20.39 3.78
CA HIS A 49 -6.16 -20.94 2.57
C HIS A 49 -5.20 -21.71 1.66
N SER A 50 -3.92 -21.81 2.02
CA SER A 50 -2.95 -22.62 1.29
C SER A 50 -3.26 -24.12 1.45
N LEU A 51 -3.32 -24.83 0.32
CA LEU A 51 -3.59 -26.27 0.30
C LEU A 51 -2.33 -27.05 0.74
N LYS A 52 -2.49 -27.95 1.73
CA LYS A 52 -1.39 -28.84 2.14
C LYS A 52 -1.20 -29.93 1.08
N LYS A 53 -0.04 -29.97 0.43
CA LYS A 53 0.32 -31.06 -0.51
C LYS A 53 0.32 -32.40 0.24
N LYS A 54 -0.63 -33.28 -0.10
CA LYS A 54 -0.59 -34.69 0.31
C LYS A 54 -0.02 -35.48 -0.86
N ASN A 55 1.24 -35.89 -0.77
CA ASN A 55 1.84 -36.86 -1.67
C ASN A 55 1.24 -38.24 -1.39
N ASP A 56 1.08 -39.02 -2.46
CA ASP A 56 0.63 -40.42 -2.53
C ASP A 56 -0.87 -40.65 -2.36
N GLN A 57 -1.60 -40.72 -3.48
CA GLN A 57 -2.92 -41.36 -3.53
C GLN A 57 -3.10 -42.27 -4.76
N PRO A 58 -3.82 -43.40 -4.61
CA PRO A 58 -4.01 -44.41 -5.66
C PRO A 58 -4.86 -43.92 -6.84
N PHE A 59 -4.65 -44.51 -8.02
CA PHE A 59 -5.23 -44.16 -9.34
C PHE A 59 -6.76 -43.90 -9.33
N ILE A 60 -7.53 -44.72 -8.61
CA ILE A 60 -9.00 -44.58 -8.53
C ILE A 60 -9.42 -43.27 -7.84
N LYS A 61 -8.61 -42.73 -6.92
CA LYS A 61 -8.92 -41.46 -6.25
C LYS A 61 -8.61 -40.23 -7.09
N ARG A 62 -7.83 -40.37 -8.17
CA ARG A 62 -7.48 -39.29 -9.11
C ARG A 62 -8.72 -38.71 -9.80
N TYR A 63 -9.75 -39.52 -10.01
CA TYR A 63 -11.04 -39.11 -10.59
C TYR A 63 -12.10 -38.69 -9.55
N THR A 64 -11.78 -38.81 -8.26
CA THR A 64 -12.68 -38.42 -7.15
C THR A 64 -12.23 -37.17 -6.41
N LEU A 65 -11.01 -36.69 -6.66
CA LEU A 65 -10.40 -35.55 -5.99
C LEU A 65 -9.87 -34.58 -7.05
N LEU A 66 -10.00 -33.28 -6.81
CA LEU A 66 -9.46 -32.17 -7.63
C LEU A 66 -7.90 -32.14 -7.68
N THR A 67 -7.22 -33.27 -7.55
CA THR A 67 -5.78 -33.32 -7.28
C THR A 67 -4.92 -32.77 -8.41
N ASP A 68 -5.37 -32.91 -9.67
CA ASP A 68 -4.70 -32.48 -10.90
C ASP A 68 -5.64 -31.60 -11.75
N SER A 69 -6.08 -30.46 -11.19
CA SER A 69 -7.00 -29.53 -11.87
C SER A 69 -6.30 -28.20 -12.11
N SER A 70 -6.37 -27.71 -13.36
CA SER A 70 -5.89 -26.39 -13.76
C SER A 70 -6.56 -25.27 -12.96
N MET A 71 -7.84 -25.44 -12.59
CA MET A 71 -8.56 -24.54 -11.70
C MET A 71 -8.00 -24.54 -10.26
N LYS A 72 -7.61 -25.71 -9.74
CA LYS A 72 -6.96 -25.79 -8.42
C LYS A 72 -5.60 -25.08 -8.43
N ASP A 73 -4.80 -25.31 -9.46
CA ASP A 73 -3.49 -24.65 -9.59
C ASP A 73 -3.64 -23.13 -9.73
N CYS A 74 -4.68 -22.68 -10.45
CA CYS A 74 -5.04 -21.27 -10.54
C CYS A 74 -5.44 -20.69 -9.17
N TRP A 75 -6.21 -21.41 -8.37
CA TRP A 75 -6.53 -20.99 -7.02
C TRP A 75 -5.28 -20.94 -6.12
N GLU A 76 -4.37 -21.92 -6.22
CA GLU A 76 -3.09 -21.89 -5.50
C GLU A 76 -2.24 -20.68 -5.91
N LYS A 77 -2.25 -20.28 -7.20
CA LYS A 77 -1.60 -19.07 -7.68
C LYS A 77 -2.18 -17.82 -7.03
N ILE A 78 -3.51 -17.66 -7.00
CA ILE A 78 -4.19 -16.53 -6.34
C ILE A 78 -3.81 -16.42 -4.85
N VAL A 79 -3.78 -17.55 -4.14
CA VAL A 79 -3.37 -17.60 -2.73
C VAL A 79 -1.90 -17.21 -2.56
N SER A 80 -1.02 -17.70 -3.45
CA SER A 80 0.40 -17.35 -3.48
C SER A 80 0.62 -15.86 -3.75
N ASP A 81 -0.10 -15.27 -4.69
CA ASP A 81 -0.03 -13.85 -5.03
C ASP A 81 -0.55 -12.94 -3.91
N THR A 82 -1.55 -13.41 -3.16
CA THR A 82 -1.96 -12.74 -1.91
C THR A 82 -0.80 -12.65 -0.90
N SER A 83 0.02 -13.70 -0.80
CA SER A 83 1.26 -13.66 0.00
C SER A 83 2.32 -12.72 -0.62
N ASN A 84 2.40 -12.63 -1.95
CA ASN A 84 3.27 -11.67 -2.64
C ASN A 84 2.88 -10.22 -2.32
N HIS A 85 1.59 -9.88 -2.39
CA HIS A 85 1.08 -8.56 -1.99
C HIS A 85 1.38 -8.27 -0.52
N SER A 86 1.21 -9.24 0.38
CA SER A 86 1.61 -9.08 1.79
C SER A 86 3.08 -8.65 1.93
N ARG A 87 4.00 -9.29 1.20
CA ARG A 87 5.43 -8.94 1.23
C ARG A 87 5.71 -7.52 0.72
N LEU A 88 5.01 -7.09 -0.34
CA LEU A 88 5.12 -5.72 -0.85
C LEU A 88 4.66 -4.68 0.18
N HIS A 89 3.57 -4.94 0.92
CA HIS A 89 3.13 -4.07 2.01
C HIS A 89 4.15 -4.00 3.16
N ALA A 90 4.76 -5.14 3.54
CA ALA A 90 5.85 -5.14 4.53
C ALA A 90 7.07 -4.32 4.04
N GLN A 91 7.45 -4.49 2.77
CA GLN A 91 8.54 -3.73 2.17
C GLN A 91 8.25 -2.24 2.14
N LEU A 92 7.02 -1.83 1.80
CA LEU A 92 6.62 -0.42 1.87
C LEU A 92 6.76 0.12 3.29
N ALA A 93 6.26 -0.61 4.31
CA ALA A 93 6.41 -0.23 5.71
C ALA A 93 7.88 -0.04 6.11
N ASP A 94 8.78 -0.91 5.66
CA ASP A 94 10.22 -0.80 5.91
C ASP A 94 10.84 0.43 5.24
N ILE A 95 10.52 0.69 3.97
CA ILE A 95 11.00 1.87 3.24
C ILE A 95 10.48 3.16 3.90
N LEU A 96 9.20 3.22 4.27
CA LEU A 96 8.60 4.37 4.94
C LEU A 96 9.31 4.68 6.27
N ASN A 97 9.64 3.67 7.06
CA ASN A 97 10.36 3.87 8.31
C ASN A 97 11.81 4.31 8.07
N GLN A 98 12.57 3.53 7.31
CA GLN A 98 14.03 3.71 7.19
C GLN A 98 14.42 4.88 6.28
N SER A 99 13.71 5.04 5.16
CA SER A 99 14.08 6.00 4.12
C SER A 99 13.33 7.33 4.20
N VAL A 100 12.26 7.41 5.00
CA VAL A 100 11.44 8.63 5.15
C VAL A 100 11.42 9.08 6.61
N ALA A 101 10.84 8.30 7.53
CA ALA A 101 10.68 8.73 8.92
C ALA A 101 12.01 8.96 9.65
N ASP A 102 12.97 8.05 9.50
CA ASP A 102 14.29 8.20 10.14
C ASP A 102 15.09 9.36 9.54
N LYS A 103 15.00 9.59 8.22
CA LYS A 103 15.61 10.76 7.58
C LYS A 103 14.99 12.07 8.09
N LEU A 104 13.67 12.14 8.27
CA LEU A 104 13.00 13.30 8.87
C LEU A 104 13.45 13.51 10.33
N LYS A 105 13.65 12.44 11.10
CA LYS A 105 14.17 12.53 12.47
C LYS A 105 15.59 13.10 12.51
N VAL A 106 16.47 12.62 11.63
CA VAL A 106 17.85 13.14 11.50
C VAL A 106 17.83 14.61 11.08
N LEU A 107 17.03 14.96 10.08
CA LEU A 107 16.87 16.35 9.62
C LEU A 107 16.36 17.27 10.73
N ALA A 108 15.37 16.83 11.51
CA ALA A 108 14.83 17.59 12.63
C ALA A 108 15.88 17.85 13.72
N THR A 109 16.74 16.86 14.00
CA THR A 109 17.83 16.97 14.98
C THR A 109 18.90 17.94 14.50
N GLN A 110 19.36 17.80 13.26
CA GLN A 110 20.34 18.70 12.63
C GLN A 110 19.80 20.14 12.52
N THR A 111 18.50 20.27 12.25
CA THR A 111 17.82 21.56 12.18
C THR A 111 17.83 22.25 13.55
N GLU A 112 17.54 21.52 14.62
CA GLU A 112 17.53 22.05 15.98
C GLU A 112 18.93 22.48 16.44
N GLU A 113 19.95 21.66 16.19
CA GLU A 113 21.34 22.00 16.50
C GLU A 113 21.79 23.26 15.77
N SER A 114 21.48 23.35 14.48
CA SER A 114 21.82 24.51 13.65
C SER A 114 21.06 25.76 14.10
N ARG A 115 19.78 25.63 14.47
CA ARG A 115 18.96 26.71 15.04
C ARG A 115 19.59 27.27 16.32
N LYS A 116 20.03 26.40 17.24
CA LYS A 116 20.73 26.82 18.48
C LYS A 116 21.99 27.60 18.17
N LYS A 117 22.83 27.12 17.24
CA LYS A 117 24.07 27.81 16.83
C LYS A 117 23.77 29.20 16.24
N GLN A 118 22.76 29.30 15.37
CA GLN A 118 22.37 30.57 14.76
C GLN A 118 21.80 31.58 15.78
N LEU A 119 21.03 31.11 16.76
CA LEU A 119 20.56 31.96 17.85
C LEU A 119 21.68 32.43 18.77
N LEU A 120 22.67 31.57 19.07
CA LEU A 120 23.85 31.99 19.84
C LEU A 120 24.62 33.09 19.11
N PHE A 121 24.79 32.98 17.79
CA PHE A 121 25.43 34.02 16.98
C PHE A 121 24.63 35.32 16.98
N ALA A 122 23.31 35.25 16.77
CA ALA A 122 22.43 36.41 16.82
C ALA A 122 22.47 37.12 18.19
N ASN A 123 22.40 36.36 19.29
CA ASN A 123 22.49 36.92 20.65
C ASN A 123 23.83 37.57 20.93
N LYS A 124 24.93 36.99 20.42
CA LYS A 124 26.27 37.59 20.54
C LYS A 124 26.32 38.94 19.81
N LEU A 125 25.75 39.01 18.62
CA LEU A 125 25.71 40.25 17.83
C LEU A 125 24.91 41.36 18.54
N VAL A 126 23.77 41.02 19.15
CA VAL A 126 22.99 41.94 20.00
C VAL A 126 23.80 42.39 21.22
N SER A 127 24.46 41.47 21.92
CA SER A 127 25.27 41.80 23.09
C SER A 127 26.46 42.72 22.75
N GLU A 128 27.09 42.55 21.59
CA GLU A 128 28.15 43.45 21.12
C GLU A 128 27.61 44.85 20.83
N PHE A 129 26.42 44.95 20.22
CA PHE A 129 25.73 46.22 19.99
C PHE A 129 25.40 46.95 21.31
N ASP A 130 24.84 46.24 22.29
CA ASP A 130 24.54 46.81 23.61
C ASP A 130 25.81 47.25 24.34
N SER A 131 26.90 46.47 24.23
CA SER A 131 28.19 46.83 24.84
C SER A 131 28.78 48.12 24.25
N VAL A 132 28.67 48.32 22.94
CA VAL A 132 29.11 49.56 22.27
C VAL A 132 28.28 50.75 22.76
N ASN A 133 26.96 50.62 22.84
CA ASN A 133 26.10 51.67 23.37
C ASN A 133 26.40 52.00 24.83
N GLN A 134 26.62 50.98 25.67
CA GLN A 134 26.98 51.18 27.07
C GLN A 134 28.32 51.89 27.24
N LYS A 135 29.29 51.69 26.34
CA LYS A 135 30.56 52.43 26.35
C LYS A 135 30.35 53.92 26.09
N VAL A 136 29.49 54.26 25.12
CA VAL A 136 29.12 55.66 24.86
C VAL A 136 28.51 56.27 26.11
N GLU A 137 27.55 55.58 26.74
CA GLU A 137 26.90 56.07 27.95
C GLU A 137 27.88 56.29 29.12
N LYS A 138 28.76 55.31 29.39
CA LYS A 138 29.79 55.44 30.43
C LYS A 138 30.75 56.60 30.16
N SER A 139 31.16 56.79 28.91
CA SER A 139 32.05 57.90 28.53
C SER A 139 31.36 59.27 28.62
N ARG A 140 30.06 59.34 28.33
CA ARG A 140 29.22 60.52 28.58
C ARG A 140 29.21 60.86 30.06
N ASP A 141 28.88 59.89 30.92
CA ASP A 141 28.75 60.12 32.36
C ASP A 141 30.09 60.53 32.98
N ALA A 142 31.20 59.94 32.54
CA ALA A 142 32.54 60.34 32.94
C ALA A 142 32.88 61.79 32.53
N TYR A 143 32.50 62.20 31.31
CA TYR A 143 32.66 63.58 30.86
C TYR A 143 31.80 64.55 31.68
N MET A 144 30.53 64.22 31.94
CA MET A 144 29.65 65.05 32.76
C MET A 144 30.21 65.23 34.18
N LEU A 145 30.69 64.15 34.80
CA LEU A 145 31.33 64.21 36.10
C LEU A 145 32.58 65.10 36.09
N ALA A 146 33.41 65.01 35.05
CA ALA A 146 34.60 65.85 34.92
C ALA A 146 34.24 67.34 34.75
N CYS A 147 33.14 67.67 34.06
CA CYS A 147 32.61 69.03 34.01
C CYS A 147 32.25 69.56 35.41
N ASP A 148 31.57 68.74 36.22
CA ASP A 148 31.20 69.12 37.59
C ASP A 148 32.45 69.35 38.47
N GLN A 149 33.51 68.53 38.32
CA GLN A 149 34.76 68.72 39.06
C GLN A 149 35.49 70.01 38.67
N VAL A 150 35.47 70.38 37.39
CA VAL A 150 36.05 71.65 36.92
C VAL A 150 35.35 72.84 37.56
N GLU A 151 34.01 72.84 37.63
CA GLU A 151 33.26 73.93 38.28
C GLU A 151 33.53 73.99 39.79
N LEU A 152 33.59 72.84 40.48
CA LEU A 152 33.97 72.79 41.90
C LEU A 152 35.40 73.31 42.15
N ALA A 153 36.35 72.98 41.27
CA ALA A 153 37.72 73.47 41.36
C ALA A 153 37.82 74.98 41.09
N ARG A 154 37.01 75.48 40.16
CA ARG A 154 36.88 76.91 39.86
C ARG A 154 36.35 77.69 41.06
N GLU A 155 35.27 77.22 41.69
CA GLU A 155 34.73 77.87 42.90
C GLU A 155 35.76 77.93 44.04
N LYS A 156 36.54 76.86 44.24
CA LYS A 156 37.62 76.83 45.25
C LYS A 156 38.74 77.82 44.94
N PHE A 157 39.07 77.99 43.66
CA PHE A 157 40.03 78.99 43.21
C PHE A 157 39.52 80.42 43.42
N GLU A 158 38.26 80.71 43.10
CA GLU A 158 37.65 82.04 43.28
C GLU A 158 37.54 82.45 44.77
N ARG A 159 37.46 81.49 45.71
CA ARG A 159 37.38 81.74 47.16
C ARG A 159 38.74 81.81 47.87
N ALA A 160 39.86 81.57 47.17
CA ALA A 160 41.19 81.60 47.77
C ALA A 160 41.65 83.04 48.06
N SER A 161 42.26 83.28 49.23
CA SER A 161 42.55 84.63 49.74
C SER A 161 44.04 84.95 49.96
N ASP A 162 44.90 83.94 50.18
CA ASP A 162 46.35 84.10 50.31
C ASP A 162 47.10 83.70 49.03
N GLU A 163 48.18 84.42 48.69
CA GLU A 163 48.91 84.27 47.42
C GLU A 163 49.38 82.83 47.14
N LYS A 164 49.74 82.09 48.20
CA LYS A 164 50.19 80.70 48.11
C LYS A 164 49.04 79.73 47.84
N SER A 165 47.85 79.95 48.41
CA SER A 165 46.66 79.14 48.11
C SER A 165 46.08 79.44 46.74
N ILE A 166 46.13 80.71 46.29
CA ILE A 166 45.71 81.12 44.95
C ILE A 166 46.49 80.35 43.89
N ASP A 167 47.83 80.31 43.96
CA ASP A 167 48.65 79.61 42.95
C ASP A 167 48.42 78.10 42.97
N LYS A 168 48.23 77.50 44.16
CA LYS A 168 47.91 76.07 44.30
C LYS A 168 46.54 75.72 43.70
N CYS A 169 45.49 76.48 44.05
CA CYS A 169 44.15 76.26 43.54
C CYS A 169 44.07 76.50 42.03
N LYS A 170 44.81 77.48 41.51
CA LYS A 170 44.92 77.74 40.06
C LYS A 170 45.49 76.55 39.30
N ARG A 171 46.60 75.97 39.78
CA ARG A 171 47.22 74.77 39.19
C ARG A 171 46.26 73.57 39.23
N PHE A 172 45.56 73.37 40.34
CA PHE A 172 44.58 72.30 40.48
C PHE A 172 43.41 72.48 39.49
N TRP A 173 42.85 73.68 39.39
CA TRP A 173 41.79 73.96 38.41
C TRP A 173 42.25 73.74 36.96
N HIS A 174 43.48 74.14 36.61
CA HIS A 174 44.03 73.85 35.28
C HIS A 174 44.20 72.35 35.02
N GLN A 175 44.58 71.56 36.04
CA GLN A 175 44.65 70.11 35.93
C GLN A 175 43.27 69.49 35.68
N GLU A 176 42.24 69.90 36.42
CA GLU A 176 40.87 69.43 36.20
C GLU A 176 40.35 69.78 34.80
N ILE A 177 40.70 70.95 34.24
CA ILE A 177 40.36 71.31 32.85
C ILE A 177 41.01 70.33 31.85
N LEU A 178 42.28 69.97 32.07
CA LEU A 178 42.97 68.99 31.21
C LEU A 178 42.28 67.62 31.28
N ASP A 179 41.91 67.16 32.47
CA ASP A 179 41.24 65.87 32.67
C ASP A 179 39.81 65.85 32.09
N MET A 180 39.08 66.96 32.19
CA MET A 180 37.79 67.16 31.50
C MET A 180 37.96 67.13 29.97
N ASN A 181 38.96 67.82 29.42
CA ASN A 181 39.23 67.80 27.98
C ASN A 181 39.57 66.38 27.48
N ASN A 182 40.36 65.63 28.24
CA ASN A 182 40.63 64.22 27.94
C ASN A 182 39.37 63.36 27.99
N SER A 183 38.51 63.56 29.00
CA SER A 183 37.22 62.88 29.13
C SER A 183 36.27 63.21 27.97
N LYS A 184 36.22 64.48 27.55
CA LYS A 184 35.47 64.93 26.37
C LYS A 184 35.96 64.27 25.10
N ASN A 185 37.28 64.23 24.88
CA ASN A 185 37.87 63.59 23.71
C ASN A 185 37.53 62.10 23.66
N ASN A 186 37.61 61.39 24.79
CA ASN A 186 37.21 59.98 24.89
C ASN A 186 35.72 59.76 24.60
N TYR A 187 34.84 60.67 25.07
CA TYR A 187 33.42 60.62 24.76
C TYR A 187 33.15 60.81 23.26
N LEU A 188 33.77 61.82 22.64
CA LEU A 188 33.66 62.07 21.20
C LEU A 188 34.17 60.88 20.35
N LEU A 189 35.30 60.28 20.73
CA LEU A 189 35.82 59.08 20.09
C LEU A 189 34.87 57.88 20.24
N SER A 190 34.25 57.72 21.41
CA SER A 190 33.27 56.66 21.66
C SER A 190 32.02 56.84 20.80
N ILE A 191 31.54 58.07 20.61
CA ILE A 191 30.43 58.39 19.70
C ILE A 191 30.78 58.04 18.25
N ASP A 192 31.94 58.46 17.75
CA ASP A 192 32.35 58.19 16.36
C ASP A 192 32.49 56.67 16.10
N MET A 193 33.11 55.95 17.04
CA MET A 193 33.21 54.49 16.99
C MET A 193 31.82 53.83 16.96
N ALA A 194 30.90 54.26 17.83
CA ALA A 194 29.56 53.69 17.91
C ALA A 194 28.74 53.97 16.66
N ASN A 195 28.80 55.19 16.11
CA ASN A 195 28.09 55.54 14.88
C ASN A 195 28.57 54.72 13.67
N LYS A 196 29.89 54.55 13.51
CA LYS A 196 30.47 53.68 12.48
C LYS A 196 30.05 52.22 12.68
N PHE A 197 30.05 51.75 13.91
CA PHE A 197 29.57 50.40 14.24
C PHE A 197 28.09 50.22 13.92
N HIS A 198 27.23 51.17 14.30
CA HIS A 198 25.79 51.15 14.01
C HIS A 198 25.50 51.13 12.51
N GLU A 199 26.22 51.93 11.73
CA GLU A 199 26.09 51.94 10.28
C GLU A 199 26.40 50.55 9.71
N LYS A 200 27.53 49.95 10.09
CA LYS A 200 27.92 48.62 9.63
C LYS A 200 26.99 47.52 10.12
N TYR A 201 26.53 47.61 11.37
CA TYR A 201 25.58 46.69 11.97
C TYR A 201 24.28 46.63 11.16
N CYS A 202 23.69 47.78 10.87
CA CYS A 202 22.43 47.87 10.12
C CYS A 202 22.59 47.54 8.63
N LYS A 203 23.68 47.97 7.99
CA LYS A 203 23.86 47.83 6.53
C LYS A 203 24.48 46.49 6.10
N GLU A 204 25.28 45.86 6.96
CA GLU A 204 25.99 44.63 6.61
C GLU A 204 25.59 43.46 7.52
N TYR A 205 25.78 43.58 8.84
CA TYR A 205 25.66 42.43 9.74
C TYR A 205 24.23 41.88 9.83
N ILE A 206 23.22 42.74 9.98
CA ILE A 206 21.82 42.33 10.02
C ILE A 206 21.37 41.69 8.70
N PRO A 207 21.56 42.30 7.51
CA PRO A 207 21.22 41.66 6.24
C PRO A 207 21.92 40.32 6.02
N HIS A 208 23.21 40.21 6.35
CA HIS A 208 23.94 38.95 6.23
C HIS A 208 23.38 37.87 7.14
N LEU A 209 23.04 38.22 8.39
CA LEU A 209 22.40 37.30 9.33
C LEU A 209 21.07 36.80 8.77
N LEU A 210 20.18 37.71 8.34
CA LEU A 210 18.88 37.35 7.77
C LEU A 210 19.01 36.46 6.54
N LYS A 211 19.97 36.73 5.65
CA LYS A 211 20.25 35.91 4.48
C LYS A 211 20.73 34.51 4.86
N GLN A 212 21.58 34.37 5.89
CA GLN A 212 22.01 33.06 6.37
C GLN A 212 20.84 32.25 6.94
N PHE A 213 19.96 32.89 7.72
CA PHE A 213 18.76 32.25 8.24
C PHE A 213 17.79 31.82 7.13
N GLN A 214 17.61 32.66 6.10
CA GLN A 214 16.81 32.32 4.94
C GLN A 214 17.39 31.11 4.19
N ALA A 215 18.68 31.14 3.87
CA ALA A 215 19.34 30.03 3.18
C ALA A 215 19.26 28.71 3.97
N PHE A 216 19.35 28.80 5.30
CA PHE A 216 19.15 27.65 6.17
C PHE A 216 17.71 27.11 6.09
N GLY A 217 16.71 27.98 6.13
CA GLY A 217 15.31 27.59 5.96
C GLY A 217 15.03 26.94 4.60
N GLU A 218 15.57 27.51 3.53
CA GLU A 218 15.45 26.98 2.17
C GLU A 218 16.10 25.59 2.05
N LYS A 219 17.30 25.40 2.60
CA LYS A 219 17.98 24.09 2.63
C LYS A 219 17.14 23.03 3.35
N ASN A 220 16.57 23.36 4.50
CA ASN A 220 15.73 22.43 5.25
C ASN A 220 14.46 22.08 4.46
N ASN A 221 13.79 23.08 3.89
CA ASN A 221 12.60 22.86 3.07
C ASN A 221 12.90 21.98 1.85
N ASN A 222 14.00 22.22 1.15
CA ASN A 222 14.43 21.36 0.03
C ASN A 222 14.70 19.93 0.50
N SER A 223 15.30 19.74 1.67
CA SER A 223 15.54 18.41 2.24
C SER A 223 14.21 17.68 2.55
N VAL A 224 13.21 18.39 3.11
CA VAL A 224 11.87 17.84 3.32
C VAL A 224 11.21 17.48 1.98
N ILE A 225 11.34 18.33 0.96
CA ILE A 225 10.81 18.06 -0.39
C ILE A 225 11.39 16.76 -0.96
N GLU A 226 12.70 16.55 -0.90
CA GLU A 226 13.31 15.31 -1.39
C GLU A 226 12.86 14.07 -0.62
N ILE A 227 12.67 14.19 0.70
CA ILE A 227 12.17 13.09 1.52
C ILE A 227 10.70 12.78 1.16
N CYS A 228 9.87 13.80 0.95
CA CYS A 228 8.49 13.63 0.47
C CYS A 228 8.44 13.03 -0.94
N ARG A 229 9.37 13.37 -1.83
CA ARG A 229 9.48 12.69 -3.13
C ARG A 229 9.83 11.21 -2.98
N THR A 230 10.73 10.88 -2.05
CA THR A 230 11.08 9.48 -1.72
C THR A 230 9.84 8.71 -1.25
N PHE A 231 9.01 9.31 -0.39
CA PHE A 231 7.74 8.74 0.04
C PHE A 231 6.81 8.39 -1.13
N VAL A 232 6.57 9.34 -2.03
CA VAL A 232 5.69 9.13 -3.19
C VAL A 232 6.29 8.13 -4.18
N SER A 233 7.60 8.18 -4.42
CA SER A 233 8.27 7.23 -5.32
C SER A 233 8.14 5.79 -4.82
N ALA A 234 8.38 5.57 -3.52
CA ALA A 234 8.25 4.24 -2.92
C ALA A 234 6.84 3.66 -3.10
N GLN A 235 5.80 4.49 -2.93
CA GLN A 235 4.42 4.06 -3.17
C GLN A 235 4.17 3.72 -4.64
N LYS A 236 4.66 4.56 -5.55
CA LYS A 236 4.53 4.33 -7.00
C LYS A 236 5.17 3.02 -7.43
N ASP A 237 6.35 2.71 -6.92
CA ASP A 237 7.08 1.49 -7.26
C ASP A 237 6.35 0.25 -6.74
N ILE A 238 5.86 0.30 -5.50
CA ILE A 238 5.04 -0.79 -4.93
C ILE A 238 3.76 -1.01 -5.73
N LEU A 239 3.04 0.06 -6.09
CA LEU A 239 1.82 -0.06 -6.91
C LEU A 239 2.08 -0.69 -8.28
N ARG A 240 3.22 -0.40 -8.91
CA ARG A 240 3.62 -1.04 -10.17
C ARG A 240 3.81 -2.54 -9.99
N TYR A 241 4.56 -2.95 -8.97
CA TYR A 241 4.75 -4.38 -8.67
C TYR A 241 3.43 -5.10 -8.34
N GLN A 242 2.50 -4.41 -7.66
CA GLN A 242 1.18 -4.98 -7.42
C GLN A 242 0.41 -5.18 -8.73
N MET A 243 0.51 -4.24 -9.67
CA MET A 243 -0.12 -4.38 -10.99
C MET A 243 0.47 -5.56 -11.77
N ASP A 244 1.80 -5.70 -11.78
CA ASP A 244 2.47 -6.83 -12.44
C ASP A 244 2.02 -8.20 -11.88
N ILE A 245 1.80 -8.29 -10.56
CA ILE A 245 1.27 -9.51 -9.93
C ILE A 245 -0.15 -9.81 -10.41
N VAL A 246 -1.01 -8.78 -10.45
CA VAL A 246 -2.41 -8.93 -10.89
C VAL A 246 -2.47 -9.35 -12.35
N ASP A 247 -1.69 -8.71 -13.23
CA ASP A 247 -1.63 -9.04 -14.65
C ASP A 247 -1.14 -10.48 -14.86
N GLY A 248 -0.06 -10.89 -14.16
CA GLY A 248 0.41 -12.27 -14.22
C GLY A 248 -0.58 -13.30 -13.65
N THR A 249 -1.46 -12.90 -12.73
CA THR A 249 -2.55 -13.76 -12.24
C THR A 249 -3.62 -13.91 -13.31
N MET A 250 -3.96 -12.83 -14.01
CA MET A 250 -4.93 -12.84 -15.12
C MET A 250 -4.46 -13.74 -16.26
N ASP A 251 -3.18 -13.66 -16.63
CA ASP A 251 -2.59 -14.56 -17.60
C ASP A 251 -2.72 -16.02 -17.15
N TYR A 252 -2.47 -16.30 -15.87
CA TYR A 252 -2.60 -17.65 -15.32
C TYR A 252 -4.04 -18.18 -15.41
N ILE A 253 -5.04 -17.34 -15.14
CA ILE A 253 -6.47 -17.68 -15.27
C ILE A 253 -6.81 -18.06 -16.72
N SER A 254 -6.19 -17.43 -17.72
CA SER A 254 -6.45 -17.73 -19.13
C SER A 254 -6.01 -19.14 -19.55
N PHE A 255 -5.12 -19.78 -18.79
CA PHE A 255 -4.69 -21.16 -19.03
C PHE A 255 -5.56 -22.23 -18.35
N VAL A 256 -6.60 -21.83 -17.59
CA VAL A 256 -7.54 -22.78 -17.00
C VAL A 256 -8.38 -23.40 -18.12
N ASP A 257 -8.35 -24.73 -18.22
CA ASP A 257 -9.09 -25.49 -19.22
C ASP A 257 -10.15 -26.38 -18.54
N PRO A 258 -11.44 -25.99 -18.62
CA PRO A 258 -12.53 -26.80 -18.08
C PRO A 258 -12.61 -28.21 -18.67
N ALA A 259 -12.18 -28.41 -19.92
CA ALA A 259 -12.26 -29.71 -20.59
C ALA A 259 -11.27 -30.70 -19.99
N ILE A 260 -10.05 -30.25 -19.66
CA ILE A 260 -9.05 -31.08 -18.98
C ILE A 260 -9.50 -31.41 -17.56
N ASP A 261 -10.05 -30.41 -16.85
CA ASP A 261 -10.49 -30.56 -15.46
C ASP A 261 -11.73 -31.46 -15.29
N THR A 262 -12.48 -31.68 -16.36
CA THR A 262 -13.70 -32.52 -16.37
C THR A 262 -13.56 -33.77 -17.23
N ASP A 263 -12.34 -34.07 -17.71
CA ASP A 263 -12.10 -35.24 -18.54
C ASP A 263 -12.46 -36.53 -17.78
N LEU A 264 -13.34 -37.33 -18.39
CA LEU A 264 -13.77 -38.60 -17.86
C LEU A 264 -12.96 -39.71 -18.53
N PRO A 265 -12.57 -40.77 -17.80
CA PRO A 265 -11.78 -41.85 -18.38
C PRO A 265 -12.50 -42.49 -19.57
N ASP A 266 -11.74 -42.81 -20.62
CA ASP A 266 -12.29 -43.50 -21.81
C ASP A 266 -12.93 -44.82 -21.38
N PRO A 267 -14.25 -45.02 -21.62
CA PRO A 267 -14.94 -46.24 -21.25
C PRO A 267 -14.39 -47.49 -21.97
N LYS A 268 -13.57 -47.36 -23.02
CA LYS A 268 -12.88 -48.49 -23.65
C LYS A 268 -11.90 -49.23 -22.73
N GLY A 269 -11.47 -48.59 -21.64
CA GLY A 269 -10.66 -49.21 -20.58
C GLY A 269 -11.48 -49.97 -19.54
N LEU A 270 -12.80 -49.96 -19.62
CA LEU A 270 -13.66 -50.77 -18.77
C LEU A 270 -13.68 -52.20 -19.32
N ASP A 271 -13.40 -53.17 -18.46
CA ASP A 271 -13.51 -54.59 -18.83
C ASP A 271 -14.92 -54.87 -19.35
N GLN A 272 -15.02 -55.33 -20.60
CA GLN A 272 -16.29 -55.74 -21.16
C GLN A 272 -16.81 -56.91 -20.32
N PRO A 273 -18.03 -56.82 -19.77
CA PRO A 273 -18.59 -57.94 -19.03
C PRO A 273 -18.66 -59.16 -19.95
N LEU A 274 -18.24 -60.30 -19.43
CA LEU A 274 -18.36 -61.58 -20.13
C LEU A 274 -19.81 -61.77 -20.58
N SER A 275 -20.00 -62.16 -21.84
CA SER A 275 -21.33 -62.49 -22.34
C SER A 275 -21.92 -63.63 -21.51
N PHE A 276 -23.15 -63.45 -21.05
CA PHE A 276 -23.90 -64.52 -20.41
C PHE A 276 -23.97 -65.73 -21.36
N GLN A 277 -23.73 -66.92 -20.81
CA GLN A 277 -23.87 -68.20 -21.50
C GLN A 277 -25.08 -68.93 -20.93
N PHE A 278 -25.69 -69.80 -21.73
CA PHE A 278 -26.72 -70.71 -21.24
C PHE A 278 -26.09 -71.71 -20.25
N GLU A 279 -26.74 -71.93 -19.11
CA GLU A 279 -26.30 -72.88 -18.08
C GLU A 279 -27.26 -74.08 -18.07
N PRO A 280 -26.88 -75.25 -18.59
CA PRO A 280 -27.77 -76.41 -18.65
C PRO A 280 -28.07 -76.96 -17.26
N SER A 281 -29.29 -77.48 -17.09
CA SER A 281 -29.70 -78.14 -15.85
C SER A 281 -28.93 -79.44 -15.62
N ILE A 282 -28.57 -79.73 -14.37
CA ILE A 282 -27.92 -81.00 -13.98
C ILE A 282 -28.91 -82.18 -14.09
N LEU A 283 -30.22 -81.90 -13.98
CA LEU A 283 -31.28 -82.92 -13.91
C LEU A 283 -31.99 -83.16 -15.25
N TRP A 284 -31.93 -82.21 -16.18
CA TRP A 284 -32.64 -82.25 -17.45
C TRP A 284 -31.64 -82.11 -18.61
N LYS A 285 -31.86 -82.87 -19.70
CA LYS A 285 -31.10 -82.65 -20.94
C LYS A 285 -31.71 -81.47 -21.65
N ASP A 286 -31.06 -80.33 -21.54
CA ASP A 286 -31.47 -79.05 -22.09
C ASP A 286 -30.30 -78.45 -22.88
N ASP A 287 -30.62 -77.72 -23.92
CA ASP A 287 -29.66 -77.05 -24.81
C ASP A 287 -30.01 -75.55 -24.92
N ASP A 288 -29.16 -74.79 -25.61
CA ASP A 288 -29.30 -73.33 -25.73
C ASP A 288 -30.25 -72.90 -26.86
N GLU A 289 -31.03 -73.83 -27.41
CA GLU A 289 -32.00 -73.56 -28.47
C GLU A 289 -33.37 -73.13 -27.93
N MET A 290 -34.08 -72.29 -28.70
CA MET A 290 -35.41 -71.84 -28.31
C MET A 290 -36.46 -72.93 -28.57
N VAL A 291 -37.24 -73.29 -27.55
CA VAL A 291 -38.32 -74.27 -27.71
C VAL A 291 -39.53 -73.65 -28.45
N THR A 292 -39.91 -74.25 -29.58
CA THR A 292 -40.94 -73.74 -30.51
C THR A 292 -42.12 -74.69 -30.73
N ASP A 293 -42.42 -75.58 -29.79
CA ASP A 293 -43.61 -76.45 -29.87
C ASP A 293 -44.94 -75.65 -29.90
N GLU A 294 -46.06 -76.32 -30.22
CA GLU A 294 -47.37 -75.67 -30.42
C GLU A 294 -47.82 -74.81 -29.22
N TYR A 295 -47.53 -75.23 -27.98
CA TYR A 295 -47.89 -74.47 -26.78
C TYR A 295 -46.89 -73.34 -26.50
N SER A 296 -45.58 -73.60 -26.66
CA SER A 296 -44.53 -72.60 -26.48
C SER A 296 -44.62 -71.48 -27.51
N SER A 297 -44.97 -71.79 -28.76
CA SER A 297 -45.18 -70.83 -29.84
C SER A 297 -46.33 -69.85 -29.55
N VAL A 298 -47.43 -70.32 -28.94
CA VAL A 298 -48.53 -69.43 -28.50
C VAL A 298 -48.06 -68.47 -27.39
N TYR A 299 -47.27 -68.96 -26.43
CA TYR A 299 -46.71 -68.12 -25.38
C TYR A 299 -45.73 -67.07 -25.92
N LEU A 300 -44.80 -67.50 -26.78
CA LEU A 300 -43.82 -66.63 -27.43
C LEU A 300 -44.51 -65.58 -28.32
N GLY A 301 -45.55 -65.96 -29.06
CA GLY A 301 -46.35 -65.04 -29.87
C GLY A 301 -47.04 -63.96 -29.03
N ASN A 302 -47.69 -64.33 -27.92
CA ASN A 302 -48.29 -63.37 -27.00
C ASN A 302 -47.26 -62.44 -26.36
N LYS A 303 -46.09 -62.99 -25.98
CA LYS A 303 -44.98 -62.21 -25.39
C LYS A 303 -44.39 -61.23 -26.42
N LEU A 304 -44.24 -61.67 -27.67
CA LEU A 304 -43.77 -60.86 -28.78
C LEU A 304 -44.75 -59.72 -29.07
N GLU A 305 -46.06 -59.99 -29.09
CA GLU A 305 -47.07 -58.95 -29.29
C GLU A 305 -47.02 -57.87 -28.19
N ILE A 306 -46.85 -58.27 -26.92
CA ILE A 306 -46.69 -57.33 -25.80
C ILE A 306 -45.41 -56.50 -25.97
N LEU A 307 -44.31 -57.12 -26.37
CA LEU A 307 -43.03 -56.45 -26.58
C LEU A 307 -43.06 -55.51 -27.79
N ASP A 308 -43.70 -55.91 -28.90
CA ASP A 308 -43.87 -55.07 -30.09
C ASP A 308 -44.73 -53.84 -29.78
N ARG A 309 -45.83 -54.00 -29.03
CA ARG A 309 -46.66 -52.86 -28.57
C ARG A 309 -45.85 -51.92 -27.67
N LYS A 310 -45.10 -52.45 -26.70
CA LYS A 310 -44.26 -51.65 -25.79
C LYS A 310 -43.13 -50.94 -26.54
N SER A 311 -42.47 -51.63 -27.48
CA SER A 311 -41.42 -51.08 -28.32
C SER A 311 -41.94 -49.92 -29.17
N ASN A 312 -43.07 -50.10 -29.85
CA ASN A 312 -43.70 -49.04 -30.64
C ASN A 312 -44.08 -47.80 -29.81
N GLN A 313 -44.61 -48.01 -28.59
CA GLN A 313 -44.90 -46.91 -27.68
C GLN A 313 -43.62 -46.15 -27.28
N LEU A 314 -42.56 -46.87 -26.91
CA LEU A 314 -41.28 -46.26 -26.53
C LEU A 314 -40.63 -45.51 -27.71
N ILE A 315 -40.71 -46.02 -28.94
CA ILE A 315 -40.22 -45.34 -30.14
C ILE A 315 -40.93 -43.99 -30.34
N HIS A 316 -42.26 -43.98 -30.20
CA HIS A 316 -43.04 -42.75 -30.31
C HIS A 316 -42.63 -41.73 -29.24
N ASP A 317 -42.52 -42.20 -28.00
CA ASP A 317 -42.14 -41.40 -26.85
C ASP A 317 -40.73 -40.78 -27.00
N ILE A 318 -39.75 -41.56 -27.47
CA ILE A 318 -38.39 -41.07 -27.72
C ILE A 318 -38.39 -39.99 -28.78
N LYS A 319 -39.09 -40.21 -29.92
CA LYS A 319 -39.22 -39.18 -30.97
C LYS A 319 -39.83 -37.88 -30.44
N SER A 320 -40.78 -37.97 -29.52
CA SER A 320 -41.35 -36.78 -28.88
C SER A 320 -40.35 -36.08 -27.97
N MET A 321 -39.56 -36.84 -27.21
CA MET A 321 -38.53 -36.29 -26.31
C MET A 321 -37.36 -35.69 -27.08
N GLU A 322 -36.90 -36.31 -28.17
CA GLU A 322 -35.88 -35.78 -29.08
C GLU A 322 -36.27 -34.41 -29.65
N LYS A 323 -37.53 -34.27 -30.10
CA LYS A 323 -38.06 -32.97 -30.52
C LYS A 323 -38.06 -31.94 -29.38
N GLY A 324 -38.37 -32.38 -28.16
CA GLY A 324 -38.28 -31.55 -26.96
C GLY A 324 -36.86 -31.08 -26.67
N ILE A 325 -35.87 -31.98 -26.79
CA ILE A 325 -34.45 -31.66 -26.60
C ILE A 325 -33.98 -30.64 -27.64
N LEU A 326 -34.29 -30.84 -28.93
CA LEU A 326 -33.96 -29.88 -29.99
C LEU A 326 -34.58 -28.50 -29.73
N GLY A 327 -35.81 -28.46 -29.21
CA GLY A 327 -36.46 -27.23 -28.79
C GLY A 327 -35.73 -26.53 -27.63
N LEU A 328 -35.27 -27.30 -26.64
CA LEU A 328 -34.48 -26.79 -25.52
C LEU A 328 -33.10 -26.29 -25.97
N GLU A 329 -32.42 -27.00 -26.88
CA GLU A 329 -31.14 -26.55 -27.46
C GLU A 329 -31.28 -25.19 -28.16
N SER A 330 -32.35 -25.03 -28.94
CA SER A 330 -32.68 -23.76 -29.59
C SER A 330 -32.93 -22.64 -28.57
N LEU A 331 -33.62 -22.97 -27.47
CA LEU A 331 -33.92 -22.01 -26.41
C LEU A 331 -32.66 -21.59 -25.64
N VAL A 332 -31.76 -22.53 -25.32
CA VAL A 332 -30.44 -22.23 -24.71
C VAL A 332 -29.63 -21.30 -25.62
N SER A 333 -29.56 -21.61 -26.92
CA SER A 333 -28.87 -20.76 -27.90
C SER A 333 -29.45 -19.34 -27.97
N THR A 334 -30.78 -19.22 -27.88
CA THR A 334 -31.49 -17.93 -27.91
C THR A 334 -31.22 -17.12 -26.64
N TYR A 335 -31.33 -17.73 -25.45
CA TYR A 335 -31.11 -17.06 -24.17
C TYR A 335 -29.64 -16.70 -23.93
N ARG A 336 -28.68 -17.49 -24.41
CA ARG A 336 -27.25 -17.12 -24.38
C ARG A 336 -26.93 -15.88 -25.21
N LYS A 337 -27.65 -15.66 -26.33
CA LYS A 337 -27.52 -14.45 -27.16
C LYS A 337 -28.23 -13.24 -26.57
N ASN A 338 -29.38 -13.47 -25.92
CA ASN A 338 -30.21 -12.43 -25.31
C ASN A 338 -30.60 -12.78 -23.86
N PRO A 339 -29.76 -12.45 -22.86
CA PRO A 339 -29.99 -12.81 -21.46
C PRO A 339 -31.26 -12.21 -20.82
N LEU A 340 -31.88 -11.20 -21.45
CA LEU A 340 -33.14 -10.60 -20.98
C LEU A 340 -34.38 -11.46 -21.28
N GLN A 341 -34.27 -12.43 -22.18
CA GLN A 341 -35.40 -13.25 -22.63
C GLN A 341 -35.62 -14.49 -21.77
N GLY A 342 -34.67 -14.85 -20.91
CA GLY A 342 -34.78 -15.97 -20.00
C GLY A 342 -33.44 -16.45 -19.44
N ASP A 343 -33.51 -17.43 -18.56
CA ASP A 343 -32.37 -17.99 -17.84
C ASP A 343 -31.81 -19.21 -18.59
N ALA A 344 -30.72 -18.99 -19.34
CA ALA A 344 -30.10 -20.04 -20.15
C ALA A 344 -29.61 -21.24 -19.31
N GLU A 345 -29.07 -20.99 -18.11
CA GLU A 345 -28.53 -22.04 -17.24
C GLU A 345 -29.63 -22.99 -16.76
N LYS A 346 -30.78 -22.45 -16.37
CA LYS A 346 -31.93 -23.29 -15.98
C LYS A 346 -32.43 -24.16 -17.12
N VAL A 347 -32.51 -23.62 -18.33
CA VAL A 347 -32.94 -24.40 -19.50
C VAL A 347 -31.92 -25.49 -19.84
N GLU A 348 -30.63 -25.19 -19.72
CA GLU A 348 -29.55 -26.16 -19.95
C GLU A 348 -29.57 -27.31 -18.94
N GLN A 349 -29.89 -27.04 -17.67
CA GLN A 349 -30.11 -28.10 -16.67
C GLN A 349 -31.27 -29.03 -17.05
N VAL A 350 -32.40 -28.46 -17.48
CA VAL A 350 -33.58 -29.24 -17.92
C VAL A 350 -33.24 -30.08 -19.16
N LEU A 351 -32.46 -29.51 -20.08
CA LEU A 351 -31.97 -30.20 -21.27
C LEU A 351 -31.14 -31.44 -20.91
N LEU A 352 -30.16 -31.29 -20.02
CA LEU A 352 -29.31 -32.40 -19.58
C LEU A 352 -30.11 -33.52 -18.91
N ILE A 353 -31.09 -33.17 -18.06
CA ILE A 353 -31.98 -34.15 -17.43
C ILE A 353 -32.81 -34.89 -18.48
N ASN A 354 -33.40 -34.16 -19.42
CA ASN A 354 -34.22 -34.75 -20.47
C ASN A 354 -33.40 -35.66 -21.40
N ALA A 355 -32.17 -35.26 -21.75
CA ALA A 355 -31.25 -36.11 -22.50
C ALA A 355 -30.96 -37.42 -21.77
N GLY A 356 -30.74 -37.38 -20.46
CA GLY A 356 -30.56 -38.58 -19.64
C GLY A 356 -31.79 -39.50 -19.60
N ILE A 357 -33.00 -38.91 -19.49
CA ILE A 357 -34.26 -39.67 -19.50
C ILE A 357 -34.49 -40.34 -20.87
N THR A 358 -34.23 -39.63 -21.97
CA THR A 358 -34.33 -40.18 -23.33
C THR A 358 -33.40 -41.38 -23.50
N ARG A 359 -32.12 -41.24 -23.09
CA ARG A 359 -31.12 -42.32 -23.18
C ARG A 359 -31.51 -43.56 -22.39
N ARG A 360 -32.15 -43.39 -21.22
CA ARG A 360 -32.70 -44.52 -20.45
C ARG A 360 -33.80 -45.27 -21.21
N ARG A 361 -34.67 -44.55 -21.92
CA ARG A 361 -35.74 -45.15 -22.74
C ARG A 361 -35.17 -45.87 -23.97
N GLU A 362 -34.08 -45.37 -24.55
CA GLU A 362 -33.35 -46.06 -25.64
C GLU A 362 -32.83 -47.43 -25.18
N ILE A 363 -32.32 -47.53 -23.95
CA ILE A 363 -31.87 -48.80 -23.35
C ILE A 363 -33.07 -49.78 -23.24
N ASP A 364 -34.23 -49.32 -22.78
CA ASP A 364 -35.44 -50.15 -22.67
C ASP A 364 -35.94 -50.65 -24.04
N ILE A 365 -35.79 -49.85 -25.10
CA ILE A 365 -36.06 -50.28 -26.48
C ILE A 365 -35.06 -51.33 -26.94
N TYR A 366 -33.76 -51.11 -26.72
CA TYR A 366 -32.73 -52.05 -27.17
C TYR A 366 -32.95 -53.44 -26.56
N GLY A 367 -33.26 -53.50 -25.25
CA GLY A 367 -33.63 -54.75 -24.59
C GLY A 367 -34.86 -55.42 -25.22
N SER A 368 -35.90 -54.65 -25.54
CA SER A 368 -37.11 -55.18 -26.19
C SER A 368 -36.83 -55.67 -27.62
N ALA A 369 -36.04 -54.92 -28.40
CA ALA A 369 -35.69 -55.23 -29.78
C ALA A 369 -34.80 -56.47 -29.91
N CYS A 370 -33.84 -56.67 -29.00
CA CYS A 370 -33.04 -57.89 -28.95
C CYS A 370 -33.91 -59.14 -28.74
N VAL A 371 -34.88 -59.07 -27.80
CA VAL A 371 -35.79 -60.20 -27.54
C VAL A 371 -36.70 -60.49 -28.74
N ILE A 372 -37.20 -59.46 -29.43
CA ILE A 372 -37.99 -59.59 -30.66
C ILE A 372 -37.16 -60.21 -31.80
N GLN A 373 -35.88 -59.85 -31.93
CA GLN A 373 -35.00 -60.44 -32.96
C GLN A 373 -34.67 -61.91 -32.69
N CYS A 374 -34.43 -62.28 -31.43
CA CYS A 374 -34.19 -63.67 -31.04
C CYS A 374 -35.42 -64.56 -31.26
N THR A 375 -36.63 -64.03 -31.06
CA THR A 375 -37.89 -64.77 -31.22
C THR A 375 -38.40 -64.86 -32.68
N LYS A 376 -37.81 -64.12 -33.63
CA LYS A 376 -38.16 -64.14 -35.07
C LYS A 376 -37.14 -64.89 -35.94
N ARG A 377 -36.02 -65.35 -35.37
CA ARG A 377 -34.94 -66.03 -36.09
C ARG A 377 -35.19 -67.54 -36.28
N ASP A 378 -36.17 -68.07 -35.56
CA ASP A 378 -36.70 -69.42 -35.66
C ASP A 378 -38.17 -69.33 -36.10
#